data_AF-A0A099KXP1-F1
#
_entry.id   AF-A0A099KXP1-F1
#
_cell.length_a   1.000
_cell.length_b   1.000
_cell.length_c   1.000
_cell.angle_alpha   90.00
_cell.angle_beta   90.00
_cell.angle_gamma   90.00
#
_symmetry.space_group_name_H-M   'P 1'
#
loop_
_entity.id
_entity.type
_entity.pdbx_description
1 polymer ?
#
loop_
_entity_poly.entity_id
_entity_poly.type
_entity_poly.pdbx_seq_one_letter_code
_entity_poly.pdbx_strand_id
1 'polypeptide(L)'
;MIISNRVKSVSFIIISVLILLAVILSFLTNPVHPTPWLLIAALCMMPLIKQRHIKQIKWSKEYSIGIEYIDQDHKKLLHLLNQFSIAYVYAQCEEFEREALEELVSYTKYHFKREEKLMEDYGYPDLPEHQEEHQAMIDKVEEYVDIYNVEGHDSLKQVTNLLTFWLINHIQESDTKYRDYLIELGADEFDV
;
A
#
# COMPACT_ATOMS: atom_id res chain seq x y z
N MET A 1 14.01 -20.54 8.16
CA MET A 1 12.68 -21.18 7.98
C MET A 1 11.63 -20.16 8.41
N ILE A 2 11.09 -19.40 7.45
CA ILE A 2 10.13 -18.33 7.72
C ILE A 2 8.75 -18.97 7.86
N ILE A 3 8.14 -18.84 9.04
CA ILE A 3 6.81 -19.39 9.33
C ILE A 3 5.78 -18.47 8.64
N SER A 4 5.01 -19.00 7.70
CA SER A 4 4.02 -18.23 6.93
C SER A 4 2.93 -17.64 7.84
N ASN A 5 2.34 -16.51 7.43
CA ASN A 5 1.29 -15.85 8.22
C ASN A 5 0.07 -16.74 8.46
N ARG A 6 -0.21 -17.70 7.56
CA ARG A 6 -1.23 -18.74 7.74
C ARG A 6 -0.93 -19.63 8.95
N VAL A 7 0.32 -20.06 9.13
CA VAL A 7 0.75 -20.86 10.29
C VAL A 7 0.70 -20.03 11.58
N LYS A 8 1.02 -18.73 11.52
CA LYS A 8 0.86 -17.83 12.69
C LYS A 8 -0.60 -17.68 13.10
N SER A 9 -1.52 -17.63 12.15
CA SER A 9 -2.97 -17.54 12.40
C SER A 9 -3.51 -18.85 13.00
N VAL A 10 -3.09 -20.01 12.46
CA VAL A 10 -3.43 -21.33 13.03
C VAL A 10 -2.88 -21.49 14.45
N SER A 11 -1.62 -21.11 14.70
CA SER A 11 -1.05 -21.12 16.05
C SER A 11 -1.81 -20.20 17.01
N PHE A 12 -2.26 -19.03 16.56
CA PHE A 12 -3.08 -18.14 17.38
C PHE A 12 -4.41 -18.80 17.78
N ILE A 13 -5.12 -19.39 16.83
CA ILE A 13 -6.38 -20.12 17.10
C ILE A 13 -6.14 -21.26 18.08
N ILE A 14 -5.09 -22.06 17.90
CA ILE A 14 -4.74 -23.16 18.80
C ILE A 14 -4.47 -22.65 20.22
N ILE A 15 -3.70 -21.57 20.37
CA ILE A 15 -3.41 -20.97 21.68
C ILE A 15 -4.68 -20.43 22.33
N SER A 16 -5.56 -19.74 21.59
CA SER A 16 -6.84 -19.25 22.11
C SER A 16 -7.74 -20.39 22.58
N VAL A 17 -7.80 -21.50 21.83
CA VAL A 17 -8.56 -22.70 22.21
C VAL A 17 -7.97 -23.35 23.47
N LEU A 18 -6.64 -23.47 23.58
CA LEU A 18 -5.98 -24.01 24.77
C LEU A 18 -6.24 -23.17 26.03
N ILE A 19 -6.23 -21.84 25.90
CA ILE A 19 -6.55 -20.94 27.02
C ILE A 19 -8.02 -21.07 27.42
N LEU A 20 -8.94 -21.16 26.45
CA LEU A 20 -10.37 -21.36 26.72
C LEU A 20 -10.62 -22.69 27.46
N LEU A 21 -9.96 -23.77 27.04
CA LEU A 21 -10.01 -25.06 27.71
C LEU A 21 -9.46 -24.98 29.15
N ALA A 22 -8.36 -24.26 29.37
CA ALA A 22 -7.79 -24.05 30.70
C ALA A 22 -8.73 -23.23 31.62
N VAL A 23 -9.44 -22.24 31.07
CA VAL A 23 -10.48 -21.48 31.80
C VAL A 23 -11.59 -22.41 32.26
N ILE A 24 -12.14 -23.22 31.35
CA ILE A 24 -13.23 -24.17 31.65
C ILE A 24 -12.79 -25.17 32.73
N LEU A 25 -11.60 -25.76 32.60
CA LEU A 25 -11.06 -26.71 33.56
C LEU A 25 -10.83 -26.07 34.96
N SER A 26 -10.42 -24.81 35.00
CA SER A 26 -10.18 -24.08 36.25
C SER A 26 -11.48 -23.75 36.98
N PHE A 27 -12.57 -23.45 36.27
CA PHE A 27 -13.89 -23.25 36.89
C PHE A 27 -14.50 -24.55 37.43
N LEU A 28 -14.21 -25.70 36.81
CA LEU A 28 -14.67 -27.02 37.27
C LEU A 28 -14.00 -27.46 38.58
N THR A 29 -12.79 -26.98 38.86
CA THR A 29 -12.03 -27.38 40.06
C THR A 29 -12.23 -26.42 41.23
N ASN A 30 -12.21 -25.10 41.02
CA ASN A 30 -12.51 -24.13 42.07
C ASN A 30 -12.92 -22.75 41.48
N PRO A 31 -14.21 -22.39 41.52
CA PRO A 31 -14.71 -21.16 40.91
C PRO A 31 -14.32 -19.87 41.66
N VAL A 32 -13.80 -19.98 42.89
CA VAL A 32 -13.37 -18.82 43.71
C VAL A 32 -11.88 -18.50 43.51
N HIS A 33 -11.13 -19.37 42.84
CA HIS A 33 -9.71 -19.14 42.54
C HIS A 33 -9.56 -18.01 41.50
N PRO A 34 -8.55 -17.11 41.59
CA PRO A 34 -8.41 -15.97 40.68
C PRO A 34 -7.94 -16.32 39.25
N THR A 35 -7.50 -17.57 39.02
CA THR A 35 -6.93 -18.00 37.73
C THR A 35 -7.87 -17.92 36.52
N PRO A 36 -9.17 -18.28 36.58
CA PRO A 36 -10.04 -18.16 35.41
C PRO A 36 -10.24 -16.70 34.99
N TRP A 37 -10.31 -15.78 35.95
CA TRP A 37 -10.45 -14.34 35.69
C TRP A 37 -9.19 -13.74 35.02
N LEU A 38 -7.99 -14.18 35.43
CA LEU A 38 -6.73 -13.79 34.79
C LEU A 38 -6.62 -14.30 33.34
N LEU A 39 -7.09 -15.52 33.08
CA LEU A 39 -7.10 -16.11 31.74
C LEU A 39 -8.15 -15.45 30.82
N ILE A 40 -9.32 -15.08 31.34
CA ILE A 40 -10.31 -14.27 30.63
C ILE A 40 -9.73 -12.90 30.29
N ALA A 41 -9.07 -12.23 31.25
CA ALA A 41 -8.39 -10.97 30.97
C ALA A 41 -7.31 -11.12 29.89
N ALA A 42 -6.52 -12.20 29.93
CA ALA A 42 -5.53 -12.49 28.89
C ALA A 42 -6.18 -12.70 27.49
N LEU A 43 -7.28 -13.45 27.41
CA LEU A 43 -8.06 -13.63 26.17
C LEU A 43 -8.64 -12.30 25.66
N CYS A 44 -9.19 -11.47 26.54
CA CYS A 44 -9.72 -10.15 26.18
C CYS A 44 -8.62 -9.19 25.73
N MET A 45 -7.38 -9.35 26.21
CA MET A 45 -6.23 -8.55 25.80
C MET A 45 -5.60 -9.01 24.48
N MET A 46 -5.81 -10.26 24.05
CA MET A 46 -5.27 -10.80 22.78
C MET A 46 -5.59 -9.96 21.52
N PRO A 47 -6.83 -9.51 21.27
CA PRO A 47 -7.11 -8.66 20.10
C PRO A 47 -6.42 -7.29 20.15
N LEU A 48 -5.93 -6.85 21.31
CA LEU A 48 -5.17 -5.62 21.47
C LEU A 48 -3.67 -5.80 21.18
N ILE A 49 -3.14 -7.04 21.24
CA ILE A 49 -1.70 -7.33 21.12
C ILE A 49 -1.18 -7.26 19.67
N LYS A 50 -2.06 -7.15 18.66
CA LYS A 50 -1.62 -7.01 17.27
C LYS A 50 -2.55 -6.15 16.41
N GLN A 51 -2.76 -4.90 16.81
CA GLN A 51 -3.24 -3.90 15.87
C GLN A 51 -2.06 -3.47 14.98
N ARG A 52 -2.05 -3.95 13.74
CA ARG A 52 -1.15 -3.41 12.72
C ARG A 52 -1.68 -2.02 12.35
N HIS A 53 -0.97 -0.98 12.74
CA HIS A 53 -1.27 0.38 12.29
C HIS A 53 -0.90 0.52 10.81
N ILE A 54 -1.89 0.88 9.99
CA ILE A 54 -1.67 1.29 8.60
C ILE A 54 -1.35 2.78 8.63
N LYS A 55 -0.14 3.15 8.20
CA LYS A 55 0.17 4.54 7.92
C LYS A 55 -0.41 4.87 6.55
N GLN A 56 -1.60 5.46 6.53
CA GLN A 56 -2.19 5.96 5.29
C GLN A 56 -1.42 7.20 4.82
N ILE A 57 -1.16 7.26 3.52
CA ILE A 57 -0.59 8.44 2.87
C ILE A 57 -1.74 9.38 2.58
N LYS A 58 -1.69 10.58 3.13
CA LYS A 58 -2.69 11.62 2.87
C LYS A 58 -2.18 12.54 1.79
N TRP A 59 -3.08 12.99 0.92
CA TRP A 59 -2.78 14.07 -0.01
C TRP A 59 -2.24 15.29 0.77
N SER A 60 -1.20 15.91 0.22
CA SER A 60 -0.57 17.13 0.71
C SER A 60 -0.40 18.09 -0.46
N LYS A 61 -0.34 19.40 -0.20
CA LYS A 61 -0.03 20.40 -1.21
C LYS A 61 1.36 20.21 -1.82
N GLU A 62 2.26 19.54 -1.10
CA GLU A 62 3.62 19.20 -1.56
C GLU A 62 3.64 18.19 -2.72
N TYR A 63 2.52 17.51 -2.98
CA TYR A 63 2.36 16.58 -4.10
C TYR A 63 1.60 17.21 -5.27
N SER A 64 1.18 18.47 -5.13
CA SER A 64 0.52 19.21 -6.20
C SER A 64 1.56 19.75 -7.15
N ILE A 65 1.34 19.53 -8.44
CA ILE A 65 2.10 20.19 -9.50
C ILE A 65 1.32 21.34 -10.14
N GLY A 66 0.12 21.65 -9.64
CA GLY A 66 -0.69 22.77 -10.10
C GLY A 66 -1.48 22.52 -11.39
N ILE A 67 -1.45 21.29 -11.91
CA ILE A 67 -2.23 20.86 -13.07
C ILE A 67 -3.37 19.97 -12.57
N GLU A 68 -4.60 20.48 -12.54
CA GLU A 68 -5.70 19.87 -11.76
C GLU A 68 -5.96 18.41 -12.14
N TYR A 69 -5.97 18.09 -13.44
CA TYR A 69 -6.22 16.72 -13.87
C TYR A 69 -5.06 15.75 -13.56
N ILE A 70 -3.82 16.23 -13.44
CA ILE A 70 -2.68 15.43 -12.99
C ILE A 70 -2.71 15.27 -11.47
N ASP A 71 -2.99 16.34 -10.74
CA ASP A 71 -3.19 16.29 -9.29
C ASP A 71 -4.32 15.31 -8.92
N GLN A 72 -5.37 15.22 -9.73
CA GLN A 72 -6.43 14.22 -9.57
C GLN A 72 -5.91 12.78 -9.77
N ASP A 73 -5.02 12.56 -10.73
CA ASP A 73 -4.36 11.27 -10.91
C ASP A 73 -3.47 10.91 -9.72
N HIS A 74 -2.64 11.84 -9.25
CA HIS A 74 -1.80 11.61 -8.07
C HIS A 74 -2.65 11.31 -6.82
N LYS A 75 -3.74 12.05 -6.58
CA LYS A 75 -4.70 11.74 -5.50
C LYS A 75 -5.28 10.34 -5.63
N LYS A 76 -5.61 9.91 -6.85
CA LYS A 76 -6.14 8.56 -7.10
C LYS A 76 -5.07 7.49 -6.90
N LEU A 77 -3.83 7.71 -7.34
CA LEU A 77 -2.71 6.80 -7.10
C LEU A 77 -2.44 6.61 -5.59
N LEU A 78 -2.45 7.70 -4.81
CA LEU A 78 -2.36 7.62 -3.35
C LEU A 78 -3.54 6.84 -2.74
N HIS A 79 -4.75 7.00 -3.27
CA HIS A 79 -5.91 6.23 -2.83
C HIS A 79 -5.72 4.73 -3.09
N LEU A 80 -5.32 4.35 -4.30
CA LEU A 80 -5.07 2.96 -4.69
C LEU A 80 -3.94 2.34 -3.86
N LEU A 81 -2.85 3.08 -3.60
CA LEU A 81 -1.77 2.65 -2.69
C LEU A 81 -2.26 2.39 -1.27
N ASN A 82 -3.14 3.24 -0.76
CA ASN A 82 -3.74 3.03 0.56
C ASN A 82 -4.66 1.81 0.57
N GLN A 83 -5.45 1.58 -0.48
CA GLN A 83 -6.29 0.38 -0.61
C GLN A 83 -5.45 -0.90 -0.67
N PHE A 84 -4.37 -0.89 -1.45
CA PHE A 84 -3.41 -2.00 -1.52
C PHE A 84 -2.75 -2.26 -0.16
N SER A 85 -2.35 -1.19 0.55
CA SER A 85 -1.82 -1.29 1.91
C SER A 85 -2.82 -1.91 2.89
N ILE A 86 -4.11 -1.58 2.75
CA ILE A 86 -5.20 -2.15 3.55
C ILE A 86 -5.39 -3.64 3.23
N ALA A 87 -5.43 -4.01 1.94
CA ALA A 87 -5.53 -5.39 1.48
C ALA A 87 -4.45 -6.25 2.14
N TYR A 88 -3.20 -5.77 2.08
CA TYR A 88 -2.05 -6.39 2.71
C TYR A 88 -2.13 -6.43 4.25
N VAL A 89 -2.40 -5.33 4.93
CA VAL A 89 -2.31 -5.31 6.41
C VAL A 89 -3.36 -6.21 7.06
N TYR A 90 -4.58 -6.23 6.51
CA TYR A 90 -5.68 -7.05 7.01
C TYR A 90 -5.68 -8.47 6.46
N ALA A 91 -4.71 -8.85 5.63
CA ALA A 91 -4.58 -10.17 5.04
C ALA A 91 -5.91 -10.64 4.44
N GLN A 92 -6.43 -9.82 3.53
CA GLN A 92 -7.63 -10.16 2.76
C GLN A 92 -7.36 -11.42 1.91
N CYS A 93 -8.38 -11.95 1.23
CA CYS A 93 -8.15 -13.07 0.32
C CYS A 93 -7.17 -12.68 -0.80
N GLU A 94 -6.44 -13.67 -1.30
CA GLU A 94 -5.45 -13.52 -2.39
C GLU A 94 -6.04 -12.84 -3.65
N GLU A 95 -7.32 -13.11 -3.93
CA GLU A 95 -8.06 -12.47 -5.01
C GLU A 95 -8.14 -10.95 -4.83
N PHE A 96 -8.48 -10.48 -3.62
CA PHE A 96 -8.57 -9.06 -3.31
C PHE A 96 -7.19 -8.36 -3.33
N GLU A 97 -6.15 -9.06 -2.85
CA GLU A 97 -4.77 -8.55 -2.90
C GLU A 97 -4.29 -8.39 -4.34
N ARG A 98 -4.61 -9.37 -5.20
CA ARG A 98 -4.28 -9.33 -6.63
C ARG A 98 -5.06 -8.25 -7.36
N GLU A 99 -6.37 -8.15 -7.16
CA GLU A 99 -7.21 -7.10 -7.78
C GLU A 99 -6.71 -5.70 -7.43
N ALA A 100 -6.39 -5.45 -6.15
CA ALA A 100 -5.86 -4.16 -5.71
C ALA A 100 -4.49 -3.84 -6.35
N LEU A 101 -3.63 -4.86 -6.52
CA LEU A 101 -2.36 -4.69 -7.22
C LEU A 101 -2.57 -4.39 -8.70
N GLU A 102 -3.39 -5.17 -9.40
CA GLU A 102 -3.70 -5.00 -10.82
C GLU A 102 -4.32 -3.62 -11.11
N GLU A 103 -5.25 -3.16 -10.28
CA GLU A 103 -5.86 -1.83 -10.41
C GLU A 103 -4.81 -0.72 -10.25
N LEU A 104 -3.93 -0.85 -9.26
CA LEU A 104 -2.85 0.10 -9.03
C LEU A 104 -1.88 0.16 -10.23
N VAL A 105 -1.39 -0.99 -10.71
CA VAL A 105 -0.49 -1.06 -11.86
C VAL A 105 -1.14 -0.48 -13.12
N SER A 106 -2.40 -0.85 -13.38
CA SER A 106 -3.14 -0.37 -14.55
C SER A 106 -3.32 1.14 -14.51
N TYR A 107 -3.63 1.71 -13.34
CA TYR A 107 -3.82 3.14 -13.20
C TYR A 107 -2.49 3.92 -13.32
N THR A 108 -1.40 3.39 -12.77
CA THR A 108 -0.05 3.96 -12.95
C THR A 108 0.32 4.06 -14.44
N LYS A 109 0.13 2.97 -15.20
CA LYS A 109 0.38 2.96 -16.66
C LYS A 109 -0.48 3.96 -17.41
N TYR A 110 -1.73 4.15 -16.97
CA TYR A 110 -2.65 5.13 -17.54
C TYR A 110 -2.20 6.57 -17.26
N HIS A 111 -1.82 6.85 -16.02
CA HIS A 111 -1.33 8.15 -15.59
C HIS A 111 -0.06 8.57 -16.34
N PHE A 112 0.95 7.71 -16.40
CA PHE A 112 2.20 7.99 -17.14
C PHE A 112 1.95 8.38 -18.60
N LYS A 113 1.04 7.66 -19.29
CA LYS A 113 0.68 8.01 -20.67
C LYS A 113 0.07 9.40 -20.81
N ARG A 114 -0.65 9.89 -19.79
CA ARG A 114 -1.24 11.23 -19.81
C ARG A 114 -0.19 12.30 -19.57
N GLU A 115 0.75 12.06 -18.67
CA GLU A 115 1.88 12.96 -18.44
C GLU A 115 2.79 13.04 -19.65
N GLU A 116 3.15 11.88 -20.22
CA GLU A 116 3.94 11.82 -21.46
C GLU A 116 3.25 12.54 -22.61
N LYS A 117 1.93 12.38 -22.75
CA LYS A 117 1.15 13.10 -23.74
C LYS A 117 1.15 14.61 -23.52
N LEU A 118 1.03 15.05 -22.26
CA LEU A 118 1.13 16.46 -21.89
C LEU A 118 2.52 17.01 -22.23
N MET A 119 3.58 16.31 -21.83
CA MET A 119 4.96 16.69 -22.11
C MET A 119 5.23 16.75 -23.61
N GLU A 120 4.70 15.80 -24.40
CA GLU A 120 4.79 15.81 -25.86
C GLU A 120 4.07 17.02 -26.47
N ASP A 121 2.84 17.31 -26.03
CA ASP A 121 2.02 18.41 -26.56
C ASP A 121 2.66 19.78 -26.38
N TYR A 122 3.44 19.96 -25.32
CA TYR A 122 4.13 21.21 -25.01
C TYR A 122 5.62 21.19 -25.36
N GLY A 123 6.12 20.10 -25.94
CA GLY A 123 7.51 19.99 -26.39
C GLY A 123 8.55 19.97 -25.27
N TYR A 124 8.23 19.34 -24.13
CA TYR A 124 9.14 19.22 -23.00
C TYR A 124 10.45 18.51 -23.41
N PRO A 125 11.62 19.16 -23.25
CA PRO A 125 12.88 18.67 -23.81
C PRO A 125 13.36 17.35 -23.19
N ASP A 126 13.05 17.11 -21.92
CA ASP A 126 13.52 15.93 -21.18
C ASP A 126 12.49 14.78 -21.17
N LEU A 127 11.48 14.82 -22.06
CA LEU A 127 10.51 13.74 -22.23
C LEU A 127 11.15 12.35 -22.37
N PRO A 128 12.22 12.14 -23.17
CA PRO A 128 12.83 10.81 -23.30
C PRO A 128 13.38 10.28 -21.96
N GLU A 129 14.02 11.12 -21.15
CA GLU A 129 14.53 10.73 -19.83
C GLU A 129 13.37 10.40 -18.87
N HIS A 130 12.31 11.21 -18.90
CA HIS A 130 11.12 10.96 -18.08
C HIS A 130 10.42 9.64 -18.45
N GLN A 131 10.34 9.30 -19.74
CA GLN A 131 9.82 8.00 -20.22
C GLN A 131 10.68 6.82 -19.74
N GLU A 132 12.00 6.98 -19.66
CA GLU A 132 12.88 5.96 -19.10
C GLU A 132 12.62 5.74 -17.60
N GLU A 133 12.37 6.81 -16.83
CA GLU A 133 11.97 6.71 -15.42
C GLU A 133 10.65 5.93 -15.25
N HIS A 134 9.65 6.26 -16.07
CA HIS A 134 8.37 5.54 -16.09
C HIS A 134 8.54 4.07 -16.43
N GLN A 135 9.29 3.76 -17.49
CA GLN A 135 9.50 2.38 -17.91
C GLN A 135 10.24 1.57 -16.85
N ALA A 136 11.30 2.14 -16.26
CA ALA A 136 12.06 1.49 -15.19
C ALA A 136 11.18 1.17 -13.98
N MET A 137 10.22 2.04 -13.66
CA MET A 137 9.27 1.79 -12.59
C MET A 137 8.29 0.67 -12.95
N ILE A 138 7.74 0.67 -14.17
CA ILE A 138 6.86 -0.40 -14.65
C ILE A 138 7.57 -1.76 -14.59
N ASP A 139 8.80 -1.84 -15.09
CA ASP A 139 9.61 -3.07 -15.06
C ASP A 139 9.81 -3.55 -13.62
N LYS A 140 10.08 -2.62 -12.69
CA LYS A 140 10.26 -2.96 -11.28
C LYS A 140 8.97 -3.49 -10.66
N VAL A 141 7.83 -2.93 -11.01
CA VAL A 141 6.52 -3.38 -10.54
C VAL A 141 6.20 -4.77 -11.07
N GLU A 142 6.50 -5.05 -12.33
CA GLU A 142 6.29 -6.37 -12.93
C GLU A 142 7.17 -7.44 -12.25
N GLU A 143 8.44 -7.12 -11.93
CA GLU A 143 9.30 -7.99 -11.10
C GLU A 143 8.64 -8.32 -9.75
N TYR A 144 8.02 -7.35 -9.09
CA TYR A 144 7.33 -7.56 -7.81
C TYR A 144 6.02 -8.34 -7.93
N VAL A 145 5.31 -8.19 -9.05
CA VAL A 145 4.14 -9.02 -9.37
C VAL A 145 4.57 -10.48 -9.51
N ASP A 146 5.68 -10.75 -10.18
CA ASP A 146 6.23 -12.10 -10.30
C ASP A 146 6.64 -12.68 -8.94
N ILE A 147 7.30 -11.88 -8.10
CA ILE A 147 7.63 -12.28 -6.72
C ILE A 147 6.35 -12.58 -5.93
N TYR A 148 5.30 -11.77 -6.08
CA TYR A 148 4.01 -12.02 -5.43
C TYR A 148 3.38 -13.33 -5.90
N ASN A 149 3.44 -13.64 -7.19
CA ASN A 149 2.92 -14.91 -7.72
C ASN A 149 3.65 -16.14 -7.15
N VAL A 150 4.90 -15.98 -6.66
CA VAL A 150 5.70 -17.06 -6.08
C VAL A 150 5.61 -17.12 -4.55
N GLU A 151 5.75 -15.97 -3.88
CA GLU A 151 5.85 -15.86 -2.42
C GLU A 151 4.51 -15.52 -1.74
N GLY A 152 3.52 -15.08 -2.51
CA GLY A 152 2.21 -14.62 -2.04
C GLY A 152 2.31 -13.41 -1.12
N HIS A 153 1.39 -13.35 -0.16
CA HIS A 153 1.19 -12.25 0.78
C HIS A 153 2.46 -11.70 1.46
N ASP A 154 3.48 -12.53 1.74
CA ASP A 154 4.68 -12.09 2.46
C ASP A 154 5.56 -11.12 1.64
N SER A 155 5.41 -11.10 0.32
CA SER A 155 6.11 -10.16 -0.59
C SER A 155 5.50 -8.75 -0.61
N LEU A 156 4.20 -8.61 -0.33
CA LEU A 156 3.41 -7.39 -0.54
C LEU A 156 3.90 -6.17 0.25
N LYS A 157 4.56 -6.39 1.39
CA LYS A 157 5.16 -5.30 2.18
C LYS A 157 6.23 -4.55 1.39
N GLN A 158 7.07 -5.28 0.67
CA GLN A 158 8.18 -4.71 -0.09
C GLN A 158 7.62 -3.90 -1.27
N VAL A 159 6.62 -4.47 -1.96
CA VAL A 159 5.89 -3.81 -3.05
C VAL A 159 5.30 -2.48 -2.59
N THR A 160 4.54 -2.49 -1.49
CA THR A 160 3.87 -1.29 -0.97
C THR A 160 4.87 -0.17 -0.65
N ASN A 161 5.97 -0.51 0.02
CA ASN A 161 6.98 0.48 0.40
C ASN A 161 7.71 1.06 -0.80
N LEU A 162 8.07 0.21 -1.77
CA LEU A 162 8.72 0.64 -3.00
C LEU A 162 7.83 1.60 -3.79
N LEU A 163 6.58 1.20 -4.05
CA LEU A 163 5.63 2.01 -4.80
C LEU A 163 5.37 3.37 -4.14
N THR A 164 5.22 3.37 -2.81
CA THR A 164 5.01 4.60 -2.04
C THR A 164 6.20 5.55 -2.15
N PHE A 165 7.41 5.01 -1.95
CA PHE A 165 8.63 5.81 -2.00
C PHE A 165 8.87 6.37 -3.39
N TRP A 166 8.71 5.53 -4.42
CA TRP A 166 8.91 5.94 -5.81
C TRP A 166 7.91 7.03 -6.21
N LEU A 167 6.61 6.84 -5.94
CA LEU A 167 5.59 7.83 -6.34
C LEU A 167 5.85 9.20 -5.70
N ILE A 168 6.16 9.24 -4.40
CA ILE A 168 6.40 10.51 -3.70
C ILE A 168 7.63 11.22 -4.29
N ASN A 169 8.73 10.49 -4.48
CA ASN A 169 9.94 11.10 -5.01
C ASN A 169 9.80 11.51 -6.47
N HIS A 170 9.13 10.71 -7.30
CA HIS A 170 8.92 11.02 -8.71
C HIS A 170 8.08 12.31 -8.86
N ILE A 171 6.98 12.43 -8.10
CA ILE A 171 6.19 13.67 -8.08
C ILE A 171 7.06 14.87 -7.70
N GLN A 172 7.89 14.73 -6.66
CA GLN A 172 8.63 15.86 -6.10
C GLN A 172 9.86 16.25 -6.93
N GLU A 173 10.54 15.30 -7.55
CA GLU A 173 11.83 15.48 -8.22
C GLU A 173 11.73 15.46 -9.75
N SER A 174 10.73 14.80 -10.32
CA SER A 174 10.55 14.64 -11.77
C SER A 174 9.35 15.43 -12.27
N ASP A 175 8.16 15.25 -11.70
CA ASP A 175 6.94 15.91 -12.21
C ASP A 175 7.00 17.43 -12.03
N THR A 176 7.65 17.89 -10.97
CA THR A 176 7.90 19.32 -10.74
C THR A 176 8.74 19.98 -11.84
N LYS A 177 9.60 19.24 -12.55
CA LYS A 177 10.45 19.79 -13.62
C LYS A 177 9.62 20.14 -14.85
N TYR A 178 8.72 19.26 -15.29
CA TYR A 178 7.87 19.58 -16.43
C TYR A 178 6.83 20.64 -16.05
N ARG A 179 6.36 20.67 -14.79
CA ARG A 179 5.56 21.80 -14.29
C ARG A 179 6.29 23.12 -14.49
N ASP A 180 7.53 23.23 -14.03
CA ASP A 180 8.29 24.49 -14.10
C ASP A 180 8.50 24.93 -15.56
N TYR A 181 8.76 23.97 -16.46
CA TYR A 181 8.83 24.21 -17.90
C TYR A 181 7.51 24.74 -18.48
N LEU A 182 6.37 24.16 -18.09
CA LEU A 182 5.05 24.61 -18.55
C LEU A 182 4.73 26.03 -18.04
N ILE A 183 5.08 26.33 -16.79
CA ILE A 183 4.95 27.68 -16.20
C ILE A 183 5.76 28.70 -17.02
N GLU A 184 7.01 28.38 -17.37
CA GLU A 184 7.87 29.25 -18.19
C GLU A 184 7.31 29.51 -19.60
N LEU A 185 6.56 28.55 -20.16
CA LEU A 185 5.84 28.71 -21.43
C LEU A 185 4.59 29.60 -21.33
N GLY A 186 4.24 30.08 -20.12
CA GLY A 186 3.04 30.87 -19.86
C GLY A 186 1.78 30.03 -19.65
N ALA A 187 1.92 28.78 -19.21
CA ALA A 187 0.77 27.90 -18.96
C ALA A 187 -0.02 28.27 -17.68
N ASP A 188 0.42 29.27 -16.91
CA ASP A 188 -0.20 29.76 -15.67
C ASP A 188 -1.68 30.19 -15.82
N GLU A 189 -2.18 30.38 -17.04
CA GLU A 189 -3.56 30.78 -17.33
C GLU A 189 -4.52 29.62 -17.66
N PHE A 190 -4.04 28.37 -17.78
CA PHE A 190 -4.92 27.27 -18.16
C PHE A 190 -5.53 26.58 -16.93
N ASP A 191 -6.74 27.02 -16.57
CA ASP A 191 -7.78 26.18 -15.96
C ASP A 191 -8.04 24.95 -16.86
N VAL A 192 -7.19 23.91 -16.78
CA VAL A 192 -7.44 22.57 -17.35
C VAL A 192 -7.72 21.56 -16.25
#